data_AF-A0AAD0JE60-F1
#
_entry.id   AF-A0AAD0JE60-F1
#
_cell.length_a   1.000
_cell.length_b   1.000
_cell.length_c   1.000
_cell.angle_alpha   90.00
_cell.angle_beta   90.00
_cell.angle_gamma   90.00
#
_symmetry.space_group_name_H-M   'P 1'
#
loop_
_entity.id
_entity.type
_entity.pdbx_description
1 polymer ?
#
loop_
_entity_poly.entity_id
_entity_poly.type
_entity_poly.pdbx_seq_one_letter_code
_entity_poly.pdbx_strand_id
1 'polypeptide(L)'
;MVSYTLPVLAGLVAAVMAALVLWPLRRQGRRGYVLGVFALGVAGACLYLLVGDPRAAQVQPAPSVATLREGVTALQQALQRDPQRADGWALLGRSQTELGDAQAAADAFARAAALAPDDVGVLVEAAQARAQADAGKQFDDTAMAWLQQARRVASQAERASWLLGIALRQRGRNAEAAEIWSSVLPQLEPGAAQALQAQIAIAREAAGQSVDPSTRAAPALLQVQVQLPDAVKHGDWPASAQVFVLARAVGGPPMPVAARKLPLTAFPATVGLGDADSPMPTAPLSAHREVEVLARISRSGSANRSEGDLQSEAVRVTLPHDGVVELRFP
;
A
#
# COMPACT_ATOMS: atom_id res chain seq x y z
N MET A 1 -21.88 -12.66 -10.49
CA MET A 1 -23.31 -12.48 -10.80
C MET A 1 -23.49 -11.05 -11.28
N VAL A 2 -23.61 -10.83 -12.59
CA VAL A 2 -23.82 -9.49 -13.14
C VAL A 2 -25.27 -9.09 -12.84
N SER A 3 -25.46 -7.98 -12.14
CA SER A 3 -26.78 -7.54 -11.70
C SER A 3 -27.56 -7.01 -12.90
N TYR A 4 -28.57 -7.76 -13.36
CA TYR A 4 -29.45 -7.41 -14.48
C TYR A 4 -30.40 -6.22 -14.19
N THR A 5 -30.24 -5.56 -13.04
CA THR A 5 -31.15 -4.52 -12.55
C THR A 5 -31.06 -3.22 -13.35
N LEU A 6 -29.85 -2.79 -13.70
CA LEU A 6 -29.59 -1.56 -14.47
C LEU A 6 -30.20 -1.58 -15.89
N PRO A 7 -29.98 -2.60 -16.73
CA PRO A 7 -30.56 -2.62 -18.07
C PRO A 7 -32.09 -2.75 -18.06
N VAL A 8 -32.66 -3.45 -17.08
CA VAL A 8 -34.12 -3.57 -16.93
C VAL A 8 -34.74 -2.22 -16.54
N LEU A 9 -34.11 -1.46 -15.64
CA LEU A 9 -34.58 -0.14 -15.23
C LEU A 9 -34.52 0.85 -16.41
N ALA A 10 -33.43 0.82 -17.19
CA ALA A 10 -33.28 1.66 -18.38
C ALA A 10 -34.35 1.35 -19.43
N GLY A 11 -34.66 0.06 -19.67
CA GLY A 11 -35.73 -0.36 -20.57
C GLY A 11 -37.12 0.11 -20.13
N LEU A 12 -37.40 0.04 -18.82
CA LEU A 12 -38.67 0.52 -18.24
C LEU A 12 -38.84 2.04 -18.40
N VAL A 13 -37.80 2.82 -18.12
CA VAL A 13 -37.85 4.28 -18.27
C VAL A 13 -38.07 4.68 -19.74
N ALA A 14 -37.38 4.02 -20.67
CA ALA A 14 -37.57 4.25 -22.10
C ALA A 14 -39.01 3.93 -22.55
N ALA A 15 -39.59 2.83 -22.08
CA ALA A 15 -40.97 2.44 -22.38
C ALA A 15 -42.01 3.43 -21.82
N VAL A 16 -41.81 3.92 -20.59
CA VAL A 16 -42.69 4.92 -19.98
C VAL A 16 -42.62 6.26 -20.72
N MET A 17 -41.41 6.70 -21.09
CA MET A 17 -41.21 7.92 -21.88
C MET A 17 -41.86 7.82 -23.27
N ALA A 18 -41.68 6.68 -23.94
CA ALA A 18 -42.33 6.39 -25.22
C ALA A 18 -43.86 6.45 -25.10
N ALA A 19 -44.43 5.84 -24.05
CA ALA A 19 -45.87 5.85 -23.80
C ALA A 19 -46.40 7.26 -23.56
N LEU A 20 -45.69 8.09 -22.79
CA LEU A 20 -46.07 9.48 -22.51
C LEU A 20 -46.01 10.37 -23.77
N VAL A 21 -44.96 10.24 -24.58
CA VAL A 21 -44.79 11.02 -25.81
C VAL A 21 -45.81 10.62 -26.88
N LEU A 22 -46.18 9.34 -26.96
CA LEU A 22 -47.14 8.83 -27.95
C LEU A 22 -48.60 8.90 -27.48
N TRP A 23 -48.86 9.13 -26.19
CA TRP A 23 -50.21 9.26 -25.62
C TRP A 23 -51.12 10.29 -26.33
N PRO A 24 -50.66 11.48 -26.72
CA PRO A 24 -51.49 12.49 -27.38
C PRO A 24 -51.96 12.06 -28.78
N LEU A 25 -51.14 11.27 -29.48
CA LEU A 25 -51.43 10.76 -30.83
C LEU A 25 -52.62 9.79 -30.83
N ARG A 26 -52.98 9.22 -29.67
CA ARG A 26 -54.15 8.36 -29.51
C ARG A 26 -55.47 9.11 -29.76
N ARG A 27 -55.50 10.44 -29.56
CA ARG A 27 -56.66 11.30 -29.85
C ARG A 27 -56.86 11.57 -31.34
N GLN A 28 -55.82 11.40 -32.17
CA GLN A 28 -55.87 11.60 -33.63
C GLN A 28 -56.26 10.33 -34.41
N GLY A 29 -56.52 9.22 -33.72
CA GLY A 29 -57.00 7.97 -34.30
C GLY A 29 -56.01 6.80 -34.18
N ARG A 30 -56.54 5.58 -34.13
CA ARG A 30 -55.78 4.34 -33.86
C ARG A 30 -54.62 4.09 -34.84
N ARG A 31 -54.74 4.54 -36.10
CA ARG A 31 -53.71 4.36 -37.12
C ARG A 31 -52.45 5.19 -36.84
N GLY A 32 -52.61 6.46 -36.42
CA GLY A 32 -51.49 7.35 -36.12
C GLY A 32 -50.67 6.89 -34.91
N TYR A 33 -51.35 6.38 -33.87
CA TYR A 33 -50.69 5.81 -32.70
C TYR A 33 -49.86 4.56 -33.05
N VAL A 34 -50.41 3.64 -33.84
CA VAL A 34 -49.70 2.40 -34.25
C VAL A 34 -48.48 2.74 -35.11
N LEU A 35 -48.62 3.68 -36.05
CA LEU A 35 -47.50 4.17 -36.87
C LEU A 35 -46.41 4.82 -36.02
N GLY A 36 -46.78 5.63 -35.02
CA GLY A 36 -45.82 6.27 -34.12
C GLY A 36 -45.03 5.27 -33.26
N VAL A 37 -45.71 4.25 -32.71
CA VAL A 37 -45.03 3.17 -31.95
C VAL A 37 -44.07 2.40 -32.84
N PHE A 38 -44.49 2.04 -34.06
CA PHE A 38 -43.64 1.31 -35.00
C PHE A 38 -42.42 2.15 -35.42
N ALA A 39 -42.63 3.42 -35.76
CA ALA A 39 -41.56 4.34 -36.13
C ALA A 39 -40.53 4.52 -35.00
N LEU A 40 -40.98 4.58 -33.75
CA LEU A 40 -40.09 4.68 -32.59
C LEU A 40 -39.25 3.41 -32.41
N GLY A 41 -39.85 2.23 -32.56
CA GLY A 41 -39.13 0.96 -32.50
C GLY A 41 -38.07 0.83 -33.59
N VAL A 42 -38.42 1.20 -34.83
CA VAL A 42 -37.48 1.22 -35.96
C VAL A 42 -36.38 2.24 -35.76
N ALA A 43 -36.70 3.46 -35.30
CA ALA A 43 -35.70 4.49 -35.02
C ALA A 43 -34.73 4.06 -33.91
N GLY A 44 -35.23 3.42 -32.85
CA GLY A 44 -34.40 2.85 -31.79
C GLY A 44 -33.48 1.74 -32.27
N ALA A 45 -33.99 0.83 -33.12
CA ALA A 45 -33.18 -0.21 -33.74
C ALA A 45 -32.11 0.36 -34.67
N CYS A 46 -32.47 1.33 -35.52
CA CYS A 46 -31.52 2.02 -36.39
C CYS A 46 -30.45 2.77 -35.58
N LEU A 47 -30.82 3.47 -34.52
CA LEU A 47 -29.87 4.17 -33.65
C LEU A 47 -28.92 3.18 -32.96
N TYR A 48 -29.43 2.03 -32.48
CA TYR A 48 -28.61 0.98 -31.89
C TYR A 48 -27.64 0.37 -32.90
N LEU A 49 -28.03 0.22 -34.17
CA LEU A 49 -27.14 -0.28 -35.22
C LEU A 49 -26.14 0.78 -35.71
N LEU A 50 -26.49 2.07 -35.67
CA LEU A 50 -25.59 3.16 -36.09
C LEU A 50 -24.56 3.55 -35.01
N VAL A 51 -24.97 3.53 -33.74
CA VAL A 51 -24.20 4.05 -32.60
C VAL A 51 -23.73 2.95 -31.65
N GLY A 52 -24.49 1.86 -31.54
CA GLY A 52 -24.17 0.74 -30.66
C GLY A 52 -23.20 -0.26 -31.30
N ASP A 53 -22.58 -1.09 -30.46
CA ASP A 53 -21.80 -2.24 -30.92
C ASP A 53 -22.62 -3.53 -30.71
N PRO A 54 -23.31 -4.06 -31.74
CA PRO A 54 -24.09 -5.29 -31.62
C PRO A 54 -23.22 -6.50 -31.24
N ARG A 55 -21.89 -6.42 -31.39
CA ARG A 55 -20.96 -7.49 -30.99
C ARG A 55 -20.72 -7.53 -29.48
N ALA A 56 -20.93 -6.43 -28.76
CA ALA A 56 -20.84 -6.41 -27.30
C ALA A 56 -21.90 -7.29 -26.61
N ALA A 57 -23.00 -7.61 -27.31
CA ALA A 57 -24.02 -8.55 -26.85
C ALA A 57 -23.60 -10.02 -27.06
N GLN A 58 -22.58 -10.29 -27.89
CA GLN A 58 -21.99 -11.61 -28.02
C GLN A 58 -20.95 -11.79 -26.92
N VAL A 59 -21.32 -12.48 -25.85
CA VAL A 59 -20.36 -12.98 -24.86
C VAL A 59 -19.46 -14.00 -25.58
N GLN A 60 -18.29 -13.56 -26.05
CA GLN A 60 -17.28 -14.50 -26.52
C GLN A 60 -16.88 -15.37 -25.32
N PRO A 61 -16.92 -16.72 -25.45
CA PRO A 61 -16.42 -17.58 -24.40
C PRO A 61 -14.96 -17.22 -24.15
N ALA A 62 -14.58 -17.10 -22.87
CA ALA A 62 -13.19 -16.90 -22.51
C ALA A 62 -12.31 -17.95 -23.22
N PRO A 63 -11.15 -17.57 -23.78
CA PRO A 63 -10.30 -18.50 -24.50
C PRO A 63 -10.04 -19.74 -23.64
N SER A 64 -10.34 -20.90 -24.21
CA SER A 64 -10.15 -22.18 -23.53
C SER A 64 -8.66 -22.51 -23.39
N VAL A 65 -8.32 -23.38 -22.43
CA VAL A 65 -6.95 -23.90 -22.29
C VAL A 65 -6.49 -24.61 -23.58
N ALA A 66 -7.40 -25.23 -24.32
CA ALA A 66 -7.09 -25.88 -25.61
C ALA A 66 -6.63 -24.85 -26.66
N THR A 67 -7.36 -23.75 -26.82
CA THR A 67 -7.00 -22.66 -27.74
C THR A 67 -5.69 -21.97 -27.35
N LEU A 68 -5.36 -21.91 -26.06
CA LEU A 68 -4.07 -21.37 -25.59
C LEU A 68 -2.90 -22.29 -25.97
N ARG A 69 -3.03 -23.61 -25.83
CA ARG A 69 -1.99 -24.58 -26.24
C ARG A 69 -1.72 -24.56 -27.75
N GLU A 70 -2.77 -24.42 -28.55
CA GLU A 70 -2.64 -24.27 -30.01
C GLU A 70 -1.88 -22.99 -30.36
N GLY A 71 -2.23 -21.87 -29.70
CA GLY A 71 -1.53 -20.59 -29.85
C GLY A 71 -0.04 -20.68 -29.48
N VAL A 72 0.28 -21.35 -28.37
CA VAL A 72 1.67 -21.61 -27.95
C VAL A 72 2.44 -22.41 -29.00
N THR A 73 1.83 -23.45 -29.57
CA THR A 73 2.46 -24.27 -30.63
C THR A 73 2.76 -23.43 -31.88
N ALA A 74 1.80 -22.61 -32.32
CA ALA A 74 2.00 -21.71 -33.46
C ALA A 74 3.10 -20.67 -33.18
N LEU A 75 3.12 -20.12 -31.96
CA LEU A 75 4.13 -19.15 -31.54
C LEU A 75 5.54 -19.77 -31.49
N GLN A 76 5.68 -20.99 -30.98
CA GLN A 76 6.94 -21.73 -31.01
C GLN A 76 7.45 -21.94 -32.43
N GLN A 77 6.57 -22.33 -33.36
CA GLN A 77 6.96 -22.49 -34.78
C GLN A 77 7.36 -21.14 -35.42
N ALA A 78 6.68 -20.05 -35.06
CA ALA A 78 7.06 -18.72 -35.53
C ALA A 78 8.46 -18.31 -35.02
N LEU A 79 8.74 -18.55 -33.73
CA LEU A 79 10.03 -18.26 -33.11
C LEU A 79 11.18 -19.16 -33.59
N GLN A 80 10.87 -20.37 -34.09
CA GLN A 80 11.87 -21.18 -34.79
C GLN A 80 12.31 -20.55 -36.11
N ARG A 81 11.40 -19.89 -36.82
CA ARG A 81 11.71 -19.19 -38.08
C ARG A 81 12.39 -17.85 -37.83
N ASP A 82 11.96 -17.15 -36.79
CA ASP A 82 12.52 -15.86 -36.39
C ASP A 82 12.90 -15.83 -34.90
N PRO A 83 14.09 -16.37 -34.55
CA PRO A 83 14.50 -16.54 -33.16
C PRO A 83 14.99 -15.26 -32.49
N GLN A 84 15.09 -14.14 -33.21
CA GLN A 84 15.63 -12.86 -32.69
C GLN A 84 14.54 -11.95 -32.08
N ARG A 85 13.30 -12.43 -32.01
CA ARG A 85 12.16 -11.67 -31.50
C ARG A 85 11.98 -11.76 -29.99
N ALA A 86 12.57 -10.82 -29.26
CA ALA A 86 12.48 -10.75 -27.79
C ALA A 86 11.01 -10.70 -27.30
N ASP A 87 10.17 -9.91 -27.97
CA ASP A 87 8.74 -9.75 -27.68
C ASP A 87 7.96 -11.07 -27.81
N GLY A 88 8.27 -11.85 -28.85
CA GLY A 88 7.66 -13.15 -29.08
C GLY A 88 8.08 -14.17 -28.03
N TRP A 89 9.36 -14.18 -27.62
CA TRP A 89 9.83 -15.03 -26.52
C TRP A 89 9.19 -14.65 -25.17
N ALA A 90 9.02 -13.37 -24.88
CA ALA A 90 8.32 -12.91 -23.68
C ALA A 90 6.83 -13.30 -23.69
N LEU A 91 6.16 -13.19 -24.84
CA LEU A 91 4.79 -13.66 -24.99
C LEU A 91 4.68 -15.18 -24.75
N LEU A 92 5.60 -15.96 -25.32
CA LEU A 92 5.65 -17.41 -25.08
C LEU A 92 5.81 -17.72 -23.58
N GLY A 93 6.69 -17.00 -22.88
CA GLY A 93 6.87 -17.13 -21.44
C GLY A 93 5.58 -16.86 -20.64
N ARG A 94 4.85 -15.79 -20.98
CA ARG A 94 3.55 -15.46 -20.37
C ARG A 94 2.50 -16.55 -20.63
N SER A 95 2.37 -17.00 -21.88
CA SER A 95 1.43 -18.06 -22.24
C SER A 95 1.74 -19.38 -21.54
N GLN A 96 3.02 -19.74 -21.39
CA GLN A 96 3.41 -20.95 -20.64
C GLN A 96 3.15 -20.80 -19.14
N THR A 97 3.33 -19.60 -18.59
CA THR A 97 2.97 -19.30 -17.19
C THR A 97 1.48 -19.51 -16.95
N GLU A 98 0.62 -19.04 -17.87
CA GLU A 98 -0.84 -19.26 -17.80
C GLU A 98 -1.23 -20.74 -17.93
N LEU A 99 -0.47 -21.51 -18.71
CA LEU A 99 -0.64 -22.97 -18.82
C LEU A 99 -0.09 -23.75 -17.62
N GLY A 100 0.61 -23.08 -16.70
CA GLY A 100 1.23 -23.69 -15.51
C GLY A 100 2.55 -24.40 -15.78
N ASP A 101 3.11 -24.31 -16.98
CA ASP A 101 4.42 -24.86 -17.31
C ASP A 101 5.53 -23.87 -16.92
N ALA A 102 5.89 -23.90 -15.64
CA ALA A 102 6.87 -22.97 -15.07
C ALA A 102 8.26 -23.11 -15.72
N GLN A 103 8.65 -24.33 -16.11
CA GLN A 103 9.96 -24.57 -16.71
C GLN A 103 10.02 -24.00 -18.13
N ALA A 104 9.03 -24.32 -18.97
CA ALA A 104 8.97 -23.77 -20.32
C ALA A 104 8.83 -22.24 -20.32
N ALA A 105 8.11 -21.69 -19.33
CA ALA A 105 8.03 -20.24 -19.14
C ALA A 105 9.40 -19.62 -18.82
N ALA A 106 10.13 -20.20 -17.86
CA ALA A 106 11.46 -19.73 -17.48
C ALA A 106 12.45 -19.76 -18.67
N ASP A 107 12.43 -20.83 -19.47
CA ASP A 107 13.29 -20.96 -20.65
C ASP A 107 12.97 -19.91 -21.72
N ALA A 108 11.68 -19.68 -21.99
CA ALA A 108 11.23 -18.66 -22.95
C ALA A 108 11.62 -17.24 -22.49
N PHE A 109 11.39 -16.90 -21.23
CA PHE A 109 11.79 -15.60 -20.70
C PHE A 109 13.31 -15.43 -20.65
N ALA A 110 14.09 -16.49 -20.40
CA ALA A 110 15.56 -16.41 -20.45
C ALA A 110 16.05 -16.04 -21.86
N ARG A 111 15.40 -16.56 -22.92
CA ARG A 111 15.67 -16.15 -24.30
C ARG A 111 15.28 -14.70 -24.55
N ALA A 112 14.12 -14.27 -24.05
CA ALA A 112 13.68 -12.88 -24.16
C ALA A 112 14.67 -11.92 -23.49
N ALA A 113 15.11 -12.22 -22.26
CA ALA A 113 16.06 -11.41 -21.51
C ALA A 113 17.46 -11.35 -22.16
N ALA A 114 17.87 -12.42 -22.85
CA ALA A 114 19.12 -12.41 -23.61
C ALA A 114 19.06 -11.51 -24.85
N LEU A 115 17.87 -11.36 -25.47
CA LEU A 115 17.65 -10.53 -26.66
C LEU A 115 17.33 -9.07 -26.31
N ALA A 116 16.75 -8.82 -25.13
CA ALA A 116 16.41 -7.50 -24.63
C ALA A 116 17.00 -7.30 -23.21
N PRO A 117 18.33 -7.16 -23.09
CA PRO A 117 19.02 -7.10 -21.80
C PRO A 117 18.77 -5.81 -21.00
N ASP A 118 18.15 -4.80 -21.62
CA ASP A 118 17.80 -3.52 -21.00
C ASP A 118 16.28 -3.32 -20.86
N ASP A 119 15.46 -4.30 -21.26
CA ASP A 119 14.01 -4.23 -21.03
C ASP A 119 13.71 -4.63 -19.58
N VAL A 120 13.42 -3.62 -18.75
CA VAL A 120 13.11 -3.77 -17.32
C VAL A 120 11.98 -4.79 -17.08
N GLY A 121 10.94 -4.77 -17.92
CA GLY A 121 9.79 -5.67 -17.77
C GLY A 121 10.19 -7.12 -18.02
N VAL A 122 10.90 -7.36 -19.13
CA VAL A 122 11.38 -8.71 -19.50
C VAL A 122 12.35 -9.26 -18.46
N LEU A 123 13.29 -8.46 -17.95
CA LEU A 123 14.23 -8.88 -16.92
C LEU A 123 13.53 -9.30 -15.62
N VAL A 124 12.52 -8.53 -15.20
CA VAL A 124 11.74 -8.80 -13.99
C VAL A 124 10.87 -10.06 -14.16
N GLU A 125 10.21 -10.21 -15.30
CA GLU A 125 9.41 -11.41 -15.62
C GLU A 125 10.31 -12.65 -15.71
N ALA A 126 11.49 -12.55 -16.33
CA ALA A 126 12.46 -13.64 -16.42
C ALA A 126 12.97 -14.10 -15.06
N ALA A 127 13.36 -13.16 -14.19
CA ALA A 127 13.80 -13.48 -12.84
C ALA A 127 12.69 -14.17 -12.04
N GLN A 128 11.46 -13.68 -12.15
CA GLN A 128 10.32 -14.26 -11.44
C GLN A 128 9.95 -15.65 -11.98
N ALA A 129 9.94 -15.85 -13.31
CA ALA A 129 9.64 -17.13 -13.92
C ALA A 129 10.70 -18.18 -13.56
N ARG A 130 11.97 -17.79 -13.55
CA ARG A 130 13.09 -18.63 -13.13
C ARG A 130 12.96 -19.08 -11.67
N ALA A 131 12.63 -18.14 -10.76
CA ALA A 131 12.35 -18.51 -9.37
C ALA A 131 11.11 -19.40 -9.27
N GLN A 132 10.07 -19.21 -10.08
CA GLN A 132 8.89 -20.08 -10.08
C GLN A 132 9.16 -21.48 -10.61
N ALA A 133 10.11 -21.66 -11.53
CA ALA A 133 10.52 -22.97 -12.03
C ALA A 133 11.32 -23.76 -10.98
N ASP A 134 12.02 -23.06 -10.08
CA ASP A 134 12.73 -23.70 -8.98
C ASP A 134 11.77 -24.35 -7.96
N ALA A 135 12.14 -25.53 -7.47
CA ALA A 135 11.33 -26.30 -6.53
C ALA A 135 11.18 -25.58 -5.18
N GLY A 136 12.22 -24.88 -4.74
CA GLY A 136 12.23 -24.08 -3.51
C GLY A 136 11.77 -22.63 -3.68
N LYS A 137 11.35 -22.25 -4.89
CA LYS A 137 11.00 -20.87 -5.26
C LYS A 137 12.13 -19.88 -5.00
N GLN A 138 13.37 -20.32 -5.20
CA GLN A 138 14.56 -19.53 -4.90
C GLN A 138 15.00 -18.67 -6.08
N PHE A 139 15.49 -17.46 -5.77
CA PHE A 139 16.14 -16.60 -6.74
C PHE A 139 17.64 -16.94 -6.83
N ASP A 140 18.03 -17.61 -7.91
CA ASP A 140 19.43 -17.93 -8.19
C ASP A 140 20.23 -16.72 -8.72
N ASP A 141 21.52 -16.92 -9.00
CA ASP A 141 22.44 -15.83 -9.33
C ASP A 141 22.04 -15.09 -10.61
N THR A 142 21.54 -15.83 -11.60
CA THR A 142 21.04 -15.26 -12.85
C THR A 142 19.81 -14.40 -12.61
N ALA A 143 18.85 -14.87 -11.81
CA ALA A 143 17.67 -14.09 -11.47
C ALA A 143 18.04 -12.81 -10.69
N MET A 144 19.02 -12.90 -9.77
CA MET A 144 19.55 -11.71 -9.08
C MET A 144 20.20 -10.72 -10.05
N ALA A 145 21.01 -11.20 -11.00
CA ALA A 145 21.66 -10.34 -11.98
C ALA A 145 20.65 -9.59 -12.86
N TRP A 146 19.58 -10.25 -13.31
CA TRP A 146 18.50 -9.60 -14.05
C TRP A 146 17.78 -8.54 -13.22
N LEU A 147 17.45 -8.82 -11.95
CA LEU A 147 16.81 -7.84 -11.07
C LEU A 147 17.71 -6.64 -10.78
N GLN A 148 19.01 -6.87 -10.60
CA GLN A 148 19.99 -5.79 -10.44
C GLN A 148 20.13 -4.96 -11.72
N GLN A 149 20.18 -5.59 -12.89
CA GLN A 149 20.22 -4.89 -14.17
C GLN A 149 18.96 -4.05 -14.40
N ALA A 150 17.77 -4.61 -14.12
CA ALA A 150 16.52 -3.89 -14.21
C ALA A 150 16.52 -2.61 -13.36
N ARG A 151 17.11 -2.65 -12.15
CA ARG A 151 17.29 -1.47 -11.30
C ARG A 151 18.37 -0.50 -11.77
N ARG A 152 19.40 -0.97 -12.48
CA ARG A 152 20.39 -0.08 -13.11
C ARG A 152 19.78 0.70 -14.27
N VAL A 153 18.97 0.04 -15.08
CA VAL A 153 18.27 0.67 -16.21
C VAL A 153 17.18 1.62 -15.71
N ALA A 154 16.38 1.19 -14.75
CA ALA A 154 15.36 2.01 -14.11
C ALA A 154 15.51 1.95 -12.58
N SER A 155 16.14 2.99 -12.01
CA SER A 155 16.37 3.09 -10.56
C SER A 155 15.08 3.05 -9.73
N GLN A 156 13.95 3.42 -10.34
CA GLN A 156 12.61 3.43 -9.74
C GLN A 156 11.77 2.20 -10.11
N ALA A 157 12.37 1.11 -10.61
CA ALA A 157 11.65 -0.12 -10.88
C ALA A 157 11.18 -0.77 -9.56
N GLU A 158 9.95 -0.43 -9.13
CA GLU A 158 9.34 -0.89 -7.87
C GLU A 158 9.31 -2.41 -7.77
N ARG A 159 8.78 -3.10 -8.79
CA ARG A 159 8.67 -4.56 -8.82
C ARG A 159 10.04 -5.24 -8.79
N ALA A 160 11.03 -4.68 -9.48
CA ALA A 160 12.40 -5.19 -9.44
C ALA A 160 13.00 -5.06 -8.03
N SER A 161 12.79 -3.92 -7.38
CA SER A 161 13.28 -3.66 -6.01
C SER A 161 12.58 -4.55 -4.99
N TRP A 162 11.28 -4.78 -5.14
CA TRP A 162 10.51 -5.70 -4.32
C TRP A 162 11.07 -7.13 -4.41
N LEU A 163 11.16 -7.70 -5.62
CA LEU A 163 11.68 -9.05 -5.84
C LEU A 163 13.14 -9.20 -5.44
N LEU A 164 13.97 -8.17 -5.64
CA LEU A 164 15.36 -8.20 -5.23
C LEU A 164 15.51 -8.28 -3.71
N GLY A 165 14.69 -7.55 -2.95
CA GLY A 165 14.68 -7.67 -1.50
C GLY A 165 14.22 -9.06 -1.03
N ILE A 166 13.24 -9.68 -1.71
CA ILE A 166 12.86 -11.09 -1.43
C ILE A 166 14.04 -12.02 -1.67
N ALA A 167 14.70 -11.89 -2.83
CA ALA A 167 15.87 -12.69 -3.19
C ALA A 167 17.01 -12.54 -2.17
N LEU A 168 17.27 -11.32 -1.70
CA LEU A 168 18.29 -11.05 -0.68
C LEU A 168 17.95 -11.69 0.67
N ARG A 169 16.69 -11.62 1.11
CA ARG A 169 16.25 -12.29 2.34
C ARG A 169 16.38 -13.80 2.27
N GLN A 170 16.03 -14.43 1.14
CA GLN A 170 16.20 -15.87 0.94
C GLN A 170 17.67 -16.30 1.10
N ARG A 171 18.62 -15.39 0.84
CA ARG A 171 20.06 -15.61 0.98
C ARG A 171 20.64 -15.12 2.31
N GLY A 172 19.79 -14.77 3.28
CA GLY A 172 20.20 -14.26 4.59
C GLY A 172 20.75 -12.83 4.59
N ARG A 173 20.73 -12.13 3.44
CA ARG A 173 21.20 -10.73 3.30
C ARG A 173 20.11 -9.75 3.71
N ASN A 174 19.63 -9.90 4.95
CA ASN A 174 18.46 -9.19 5.46
C ASN A 174 18.66 -7.67 5.57
N ALA A 175 19.86 -7.21 5.94
CA ALA A 175 20.21 -5.80 6.01
C ALA A 175 20.06 -5.10 4.64
N GLU A 176 20.63 -5.70 3.60
CA GLU A 176 20.58 -5.15 2.24
C GLU A 176 19.15 -5.17 1.68
N ALA A 177 18.36 -6.21 2.00
CA ALA A 177 16.95 -6.25 1.64
C ALA A 177 16.18 -5.07 2.26
N ALA A 178 16.41 -4.79 3.55
CA ALA A 178 15.79 -3.67 4.24
C ALA A 178 16.20 -2.32 3.62
N GLU A 179 17.45 -2.14 3.23
CA GLU A 179 17.94 -0.93 2.56
C GLU A 179 17.27 -0.71 1.21
N ILE A 180 17.21 -1.74 0.36
CA ILE A 180 16.59 -1.65 -0.97
C ILE A 180 15.11 -1.29 -0.84
N TRP A 181 14.36 -1.98 0.02
CA TRP A 181 12.96 -1.67 0.24
C TRP A 181 12.75 -0.29 0.88
N SER A 182 13.65 0.16 1.76
CA SER A 182 13.57 1.51 2.34
C SER A 182 13.75 2.59 1.27
N SER A 183 14.56 2.34 0.23
CA SER A 183 14.84 3.31 -0.84
C SER A 183 13.65 3.61 -1.74
N VAL A 184 12.76 2.63 -1.95
CA VAL A 184 11.56 2.78 -2.79
C VAL A 184 10.33 3.26 -2.03
N LEU A 185 10.37 3.21 -0.69
CA LEU A 185 9.24 3.54 0.17
C LEU A 185 8.59 4.92 -0.08
N PRO A 186 9.36 6.01 -0.32
CA PRO A 186 8.78 7.34 -0.55
C PRO A 186 7.96 7.47 -1.83
N GLN A 187 8.10 6.51 -2.76
CA GLN A 187 7.45 6.52 -4.07
C GLN A 187 6.16 5.68 -4.09
N LEU A 188 5.92 4.89 -3.03
CA LEU A 188 4.78 3.99 -2.97
C LEU A 188 3.54 4.67 -2.40
N GLU A 189 2.39 4.25 -2.92
CA GLU A 189 1.09 4.60 -2.35
C GLU A 189 1.00 4.19 -0.86
N PRO A 190 0.28 4.94 -0.01
CA PRO A 190 0.28 4.76 1.44
C PRO A 190 0.03 3.32 1.92
N GLY A 191 -0.90 2.60 1.28
CA GLY A 191 -1.20 1.21 1.62
C GLY A 191 -0.04 0.24 1.28
N ALA A 192 0.60 0.43 0.13
CA ALA A 192 1.76 -0.35 -0.27
C ALA A 192 3.00 -0.01 0.59
N ALA A 193 3.17 1.26 0.93
CA ALA A 193 4.22 1.72 1.83
C ALA A 193 4.09 1.08 3.23
N GLN A 194 2.89 1.01 3.79
CA GLN A 194 2.66 0.38 5.09
C GLN A 194 2.98 -1.12 5.08
N ALA A 195 2.55 -1.84 4.04
CA ALA A 195 2.88 -3.26 3.88
C ALA A 195 4.40 -3.48 3.75
N LEU A 196 5.09 -2.61 3.00
CA LEU A 196 6.54 -2.68 2.83
C LEU A 196 7.28 -2.32 4.13
N GLN A 197 6.80 -1.36 4.92
CA GLN A 197 7.37 -1.02 6.23
C GLN A 197 7.40 -2.23 7.17
N ALA A 198 6.34 -3.02 7.21
CA ALA A 198 6.30 -4.24 8.02
C ALA A 198 7.38 -5.25 7.57
N GLN A 199 7.57 -5.43 6.27
CA GLN A 199 8.61 -6.32 5.74
C GLN A 199 10.02 -5.79 6.02
N ILE A 200 10.23 -4.47 5.95
CA ILE A 200 11.50 -3.83 6.32
C ILE A 200 11.79 -4.05 7.81
N ALA A 201 10.80 -3.91 8.69
CA ALA A 201 10.97 -4.13 10.13
C ALA A 201 11.42 -5.58 10.41
N ILE A 202 10.73 -6.57 9.82
CA ILE A 202 11.09 -7.99 9.93
C ILE A 202 12.51 -8.25 9.40
N ALA A 203 12.87 -7.65 8.26
CA ALA A 203 14.21 -7.81 7.69
C ALA A 203 15.29 -7.18 8.58
N ARG A 204 15.06 -6.01 9.17
CA ARG A 204 15.99 -5.37 10.10
C ARG A 204 16.19 -6.15 11.39
N GLU A 205 15.10 -6.68 11.95
CA GLU A 205 15.16 -7.55 13.12
C GLU A 205 15.98 -8.81 12.83
N ALA A 206 15.72 -9.47 11.70
CA ALA A 206 16.48 -10.64 11.25
C ALA A 206 17.95 -10.35 10.93
N ALA A 207 18.31 -9.08 10.68
CA ALA A 207 19.68 -8.64 10.48
C ALA A 207 20.41 -8.29 11.79
N GLY A 208 19.75 -8.39 12.96
CA GLY A 208 20.26 -7.84 14.22
C GLY A 208 20.39 -6.31 14.20
N GLN A 209 19.77 -5.66 13.21
CA GLN A 209 19.67 -4.22 13.05
C GLN A 209 18.30 -3.74 13.51
N SER A 210 17.73 -4.37 14.55
CA SER A 210 16.58 -3.82 15.25
C SER A 210 16.94 -2.41 15.63
N VAL A 211 16.40 -1.45 14.88
CA VAL A 211 16.50 -0.05 15.26
C VAL A 211 15.63 0.00 16.49
N ASP A 212 16.26 -0.06 17.67
CA ASP A 212 15.64 0.45 18.87
C ASP A 212 15.04 1.80 18.46
N PRO A 213 13.73 2.04 18.66
CA PRO A 213 13.10 3.30 18.27
C PRO A 213 13.81 4.54 18.86
N SER A 214 14.72 4.32 19.81
CA SER A 214 15.68 5.25 20.39
C SER A 214 16.74 5.81 19.43
N THR A 215 17.11 5.15 18.33
CA THR A 215 18.32 5.52 17.54
C THR A 215 18.03 6.22 16.21
N ARG A 216 16.76 6.52 15.91
CA ARG A 216 16.41 7.48 14.85
C ARG A 216 15.34 8.47 15.31
N ALA A 217 15.47 8.93 16.55
CA ALA A 217 14.82 10.17 16.93
C ALA A 217 15.51 11.31 16.17
N ALA A 218 14.74 12.10 15.41
CA ALA A 218 15.10 13.49 15.17
C ALA A 218 15.55 14.11 16.51
N PRO A 219 16.56 15.01 16.54
CA PRO A 219 17.10 15.53 17.79
C PRO A 219 15.93 15.97 18.67
N ALA A 220 15.85 15.41 19.89
CA ALA A 220 14.83 15.78 20.83
C ALA A 220 14.92 17.30 21.04
N LEU A 221 13.84 18.00 20.74
CA LEU A 221 13.75 19.46 20.85
C LEU A 221 13.67 19.92 22.32
N LEU A 222 13.39 18.96 23.20
CA LEU A 222 13.19 19.13 24.62
C LEU A 222 13.60 17.86 25.35
N GLN A 223 14.40 17.97 26.41
CA GLN A 223 14.68 16.89 27.36
C GLN A 223 13.88 17.09 28.64
N VAL A 224 13.19 16.04 29.11
CA VAL A 224 12.32 16.09 30.28
C VAL A 224 12.72 15.01 31.29
N GLN A 225 13.14 15.41 32.47
CA GLN A 225 13.40 14.48 33.57
C GLN A 225 12.17 14.38 34.46
N VAL A 226 11.62 13.16 34.56
CA VAL A 226 10.46 12.90 35.42
C VAL A 226 10.93 12.25 36.70
N GLN A 227 10.72 12.92 37.82
CA GLN A 227 10.98 12.39 39.15
C GLN A 227 9.67 11.91 39.76
N LEU A 228 9.54 10.61 39.96
CA LEU A 228 8.37 10.04 40.64
C LEU A 228 8.48 10.28 42.15
N PRO A 229 7.38 10.56 42.86
CA PRO A 229 7.40 10.65 44.31
C PRO A 229 7.74 9.30 44.95
N ASP A 230 8.42 9.31 46.10
CA ASP A 230 8.73 8.10 46.89
C ASP A 230 7.47 7.32 47.32
N ALA A 231 6.32 7.99 47.36
CA ALA A 231 5.01 7.40 47.63
C ALA A 231 4.49 6.52 46.48
N VAL A 232 5.03 6.64 45.26
CA VAL A 232 4.65 5.82 44.11
C VAL A 232 5.49 4.55 44.11
N LYS A 233 4.95 3.48 44.70
CA LYS A 233 5.56 2.14 44.63
C LYS A 233 4.96 1.36 43.47
N HIS A 234 5.79 0.68 42.69
CA HIS A 234 5.34 -0.09 41.51
C HIS A 234 4.25 -1.13 41.82
N GLY A 235 4.24 -1.68 43.05
CA GLY A 235 3.23 -2.67 43.48
C GLY A 235 1.83 -2.10 43.74
N ASP A 236 1.70 -0.78 43.93
CA ASP A 236 0.41 -0.13 44.21
C ASP A 236 -0.36 0.24 42.93
N TRP A 237 0.27 0.00 41.77
CA TRP A 237 -0.25 0.33 40.44
C TRP A 237 -0.44 -0.95 39.62
N PRO A 238 -1.52 -1.02 38.79
CA PRO A 238 -1.75 -2.19 37.94
C PRO A 238 -0.63 -2.32 36.91
N ALA A 239 -0.39 -3.55 36.42
CA ALA A 239 0.60 -3.80 35.36
C ALA A 239 0.31 -3.02 34.06
N SER A 240 -0.94 -2.58 33.87
CA SER A 240 -1.37 -1.71 32.77
C SER A 240 -1.02 -0.24 32.97
N ALA A 241 -0.45 0.16 34.10
CA ALA A 241 -0.12 1.55 34.41
C ALA A 241 1.00 2.09 33.53
N GLN A 242 0.85 3.33 33.08
CA GLN A 242 1.73 3.95 32.08
C GLN A 242 1.99 5.40 32.46
N VAL A 243 3.21 5.88 32.22
CA VAL A 243 3.58 7.28 32.37
C VAL A 243 3.54 7.94 31.01
N PHE A 244 2.76 9.01 30.89
CA PHE A 244 2.67 9.83 29.70
C PHE A 244 3.40 11.15 29.95
N VAL A 245 4.43 11.43 29.15
CA VAL A 245 5.08 12.75 29.09
C VAL A 245 4.45 13.50 27.93
N LEU A 246 3.80 14.62 28.24
CA LEU A 246 2.90 15.33 27.35
C LEU A 246 3.40 16.77 27.20
N ALA A 247 3.48 17.26 25.96
CA ALA A 247 3.63 18.68 25.66
C ALA A 247 2.34 19.18 25.02
N ARG A 248 1.82 20.33 25.47
CA ARG A 248 0.63 20.99 24.94
C ARG A 248 0.93 22.44 24.57
N ALA A 249 0.17 22.99 23.61
CA ALA A 249 0.25 24.41 23.29
C ALA A 249 -0.23 25.27 24.48
N VAL A 250 0.51 26.35 24.79
CA VAL A 250 0.13 27.30 25.84
C VAL A 250 -1.20 27.98 25.48
N GLY A 251 -2.20 27.90 26.35
CA GLY A 251 -3.52 28.49 26.11
C GLY A 251 -4.34 27.84 24.99
N GLY A 252 -3.88 26.72 24.44
CA GLY A 252 -4.55 25.95 23.40
C GLY A 252 -5.57 24.93 23.93
N PRO A 253 -6.23 24.17 23.03
CA PRO A 253 -7.07 23.05 23.42
C PRO A 253 -6.29 22.00 24.23
N PRO A 254 -6.96 21.17 25.06
CA PRO A 254 -6.29 20.24 25.99
C PRO A 254 -5.54 19.08 25.31
N MET A 255 -5.54 19.02 23.97
CA MET A 255 -4.86 17.97 23.21
C MET A 255 -3.34 18.22 23.18
N PRO A 256 -2.52 17.18 23.39
CA PRO A 256 -1.07 17.30 23.33
C PRO A 256 -0.59 17.48 21.89
N VAL A 257 0.45 18.29 21.72
CA VAL A 257 1.19 18.49 20.47
C VAL A 257 2.36 17.51 20.34
N ALA A 258 2.80 16.92 21.46
CA ALA A 258 3.68 15.76 21.50
C ALA A 258 3.36 14.90 22.71
N ALA A 259 3.40 13.58 22.56
CA ALA A 259 3.08 12.64 23.63
C ALA A 259 3.99 11.41 23.55
N ARG A 260 4.68 11.11 24.65
CA ARG A 260 5.46 9.88 24.79
C ARG A 260 4.93 9.03 25.93
N LYS A 261 4.77 7.73 25.66
CA LYS A 261 4.27 6.73 26.60
C LYS A 261 5.41 5.81 27.03
N LEU A 262 5.60 5.67 28.33
CA LEU A 262 6.61 4.79 28.94
C LEU A 262 6.01 3.97 30.09
N PRO A 263 6.53 2.75 30.35
CA PRO A 263 6.10 1.98 31.52
C PRO A 263 6.57 2.64 32.82
N LEU A 264 5.81 2.49 33.90
CA LEU A 264 6.15 3.06 35.22
C LEU A 264 7.50 2.54 35.76
N THR A 265 7.91 1.33 35.37
CA THR A 265 9.19 0.70 35.72
C THR A 265 10.41 1.34 35.05
N ALA A 266 10.22 2.19 34.05
CA ALA A 266 11.33 2.85 33.36
C ALA A 266 11.87 4.08 34.11
N PHE A 267 11.24 4.52 35.21
CA PHE A 267 11.60 5.75 35.91
C PHE A 267 12.37 5.49 37.21
N PRO A 268 13.26 6.41 37.64
CA PRO A 268 13.51 7.75 37.09
C PRO A 268 14.24 7.73 35.74
N ALA A 269 13.76 8.53 34.78
CA ALA A 269 14.32 8.61 33.43
C ALA A 269 14.25 10.02 32.85
N THR A 270 15.18 10.30 31.94
CA THR A 270 15.15 11.50 31.07
C THR A 270 14.53 11.10 29.74
N VAL A 271 13.53 11.86 29.31
CA VAL A 271 12.68 11.58 28.17
C VAL A 271 12.79 12.75 27.20
N GLY A 272 13.32 12.50 26.01
CA GLY A 272 13.30 13.49 24.93
C GLY A 272 11.90 13.62 24.32
N LEU A 273 11.50 14.80 23.89
CA LEU A 273 10.32 15.01 23.04
C LEU A 273 10.74 15.71 21.75
N GLY A 274 10.21 15.26 20.62
CA GLY A 274 10.47 15.84 19.30
C GLY A 274 9.27 15.69 18.36
N ASP A 275 9.45 16.06 17.09
CA ASP A 275 8.37 16.08 16.10
C ASP A 275 7.79 14.69 15.81
N ALA A 276 8.59 13.65 15.96
CA ALA A 276 8.16 12.26 15.80
C ALA A 276 7.16 11.81 16.88
N ASP A 277 7.09 12.53 18.01
CA ASP A 277 6.15 12.25 19.10
C ASP A 277 4.81 12.99 18.92
N SER A 278 4.62 13.72 17.81
CA SER A 278 3.37 14.42 17.54
C SER A 278 2.26 13.47 17.08
N PRO A 279 1.08 13.47 17.72
CA PRO A 279 -0.09 12.73 17.24
C PRO A 279 -0.73 13.38 15.99
N MET A 280 -0.30 14.59 15.59
CA MET A 280 -0.82 15.33 14.43
C MET A 280 0.34 15.77 13.52
N PRO A 281 0.57 15.10 12.38
CA PRO A 281 1.70 15.43 11.49
C PRO A 281 1.71 16.88 10.97
N THR A 282 0.56 17.56 10.95
CA THR A 282 0.40 18.94 10.49
C THR A 282 0.67 20.00 11.58
N ALA A 283 0.84 19.59 12.83
CA ALA A 283 1.16 20.46 13.98
C ALA A 283 2.27 19.82 14.83
N PRO A 284 3.52 19.83 14.34
CA PRO A 284 4.66 19.25 15.05
C PRO A 284 5.09 20.11 16.25
N LEU A 285 5.86 19.52 17.17
CA LEU A 285 6.37 20.21 18.36
C LEU A 285 7.22 21.44 17.99
N SER A 286 8.04 21.33 16.94
CA SER A 286 8.87 22.43 16.39
C SER A 286 8.08 23.63 15.89
N ALA A 287 6.80 23.48 15.57
CA ALA A 287 5.95 24.58 15.14
C ALA A 287 5.53 25.50 16.30
N HIS A 288 5.76 25.09 17.55
CA HIS A 288 5.38 25.85 18.74
C HIS A 288 6.60 26.53 19.35
N ARG A 289 6.49 27.85 19.57
CA ARG A 289 7.52 28.64 20.26
C ARG A 289 7.58 28.33 21.76
N GLU A 290 6.41 28.07 22.36
CA GLU A 290 6.26 27.74 23.77
C GLU A 290 5.27 26.60 23.95
N VAL A 291 5.56 25.73 24.90
CA VAL A 291 4.71 24.60 25.29
C VAL A 291 4.61 24.47 26.80
N GLU A 292 3.51 23.90 27.26
CA GLU A 292 3.38 23.42 28.64
C GLU A 292 3.63 21.92 28.66
N VAL A 293 4.58 21.50 29.51
CA VAL A 293 5.05 20.13 29.60
C VAL A 293 4.63 19.57 30.95
N LEU A 294 4.04 18.38 30.94
CA LEU A 294 3.60 17.70 32.15
C LEU A 294 3.73 16.18 32.02
N ALA A 295 3.83 15.51 33.16
CA ALA A 295 3.85 14.06 33.25
C ALA A 295 2.55 13.59 33.91
N ARG A 296 2.00 12.49 33.42
CA ARG A 296 0.83 11.85 34.01
C ARG A 296 1.07 10.37 34.20
N ILE A 297 0.83 9.88 35.40
CA ILE A 297 0.77 8.45 35.70
C ILE A 297 -0.67 8.02 35.50
N SER A 298 -0.93 7.29 34.43
CA SER A 298 -2.24 6.73 34.12
C SER A 298 -2.40 5.35 34.75
N ARG A 299 -3.44 5.18 35.55
CA ARG A 299 -3.76 3.87 36.15
C ARG A 299 -4.39 2.92 35.13
N SER A 300 -5.20 3.48 34.22
CA SER A 300 -5.89 2.73 33.15
C SER A 300 -5.00 2.42 31.94
N GLY A 301 -3.84 3.08 31.83
CA GLY A 301 -2.93 2.95 30.69
C GLY A 301 -3.35 3.75 29.45
N SER A 302 -4.38 4.60 29.59
CA SER A 302 -4.91 5.46 28.54
C SER A 302 -4.35 6.88 28.64
N ALA A 303 -4.21 7.57 27.50
CA ALA A 303 -3.71 8.96 27.47
C ALA A 303 -4.75 9.98 27.99
N ASN A 304 -6.03 9.60 28.02
CA ASN A 304 -7.11 10.42 28.54
C ASN A 304 -7.07 10.44 30.07
N ARG A 305 -7.39 11.59 30.65
CA ARG A 305 -7.44 11.73 32.12
C ARG A 305 -8.52 10.80 32.66
N SER A 306 -8.14 9.95 33.59
CA SER A 306 -9.02 9.03 34.31
C SER A 306 -8.99 9.31 35.81
N GLU A 307 -9.99 8.81 36.53
CA GLU A 307 -10.00 8.85 37.99
C GLU A 307 -8.87 7.98 38.56
N GLY A 308 -8.12 8.51 39.52
CA GLY A 308 -6.94 7.83 40.11
C GLY A 308 -5.62 8.05 39.36
N ASP A 309 -5.61 8.89 38.31
CA ASP A 309 -4.36 9.33 37.67
C ASP A 309 -3.64 10.38 38.52
N LEU A 310 -2.32 10.27 38.62
CA LEU A 310 -1.47 11.29 39.23
C LEU A 310 -0.87 12.19 38.14
N GLN A 311 -0.81 13.50 38.36
CA GLN A 311 -0.26 14.44 37.37
C GLN A 311 0.76 15.37 38.01
N SER A 312 1.85 15.65 37.31
CA SER A 312 2.83 16.66 37.71
C SER A 312 2.26 18.06 37.55
N GLU A 313 2.94 19.02 38.18
CA GLU A 313 2.79 20.42 37.80
C GLU A 313 3.21 20.60 36.33
N ALA A 314 2.51 21.50 35.64
CA ALA A 314 2.84 21.82 34.25
C ALA A 314 3.91 22.91 34.22
N VAL A 315 5.01 22.66 33.50
CA VAL A 315 6.11 23.61 33.35
C VAL A 315 6.05 24.22 31.96
N ARG A 316 6.14 25.55 31.89
CA ARG A 316 6.22 26.27 30.61
C ARG A 316 7.65 26.28 30.12
N VAL A 317 7.83 25.96 28.84
CA VAL A 317 9.14 25.84 28.21
C VAL A 317 9.13 26.50 26.84
N THR A 318 10.14 27.31 26.56
CA THR A 318 10.39 27.88 25.23
C THR A 318 11.25 26.92 24.42
N LEU A 319 10.88 26.67 23.15
CA LEU A 319 11.57 25.72 22.27
C LEU A 319 12.43 26.45 21.21
N PRO A 320 13.57 25.86 20.78
CA PRO A 320 14.20 24.64 21.33
C PRO A 320 14.77 24.89 22.73
N HIS A 321 14.81 23.85 23.56
CA HIS A 321 15.34 23.94 24.92
C HIS A 321 16.51 22.98 25.09
N ASP A 322 17.71 23.53 25.27
CA ASP A 322 18.94 22.74 25.42
C ASP A 322 19.13 22.16 26.82
N GLY A 323 18.32 22.62 27.80
CA GLY A 323 18.34 22.15 29.19
C GLY A 323 17.45 20.93 29.43
N VAL A 324 17.53 20.39 30.64
CA VAL A 324 16.63 19.34 31.13
C VAL A 324 15.52 19.98 31.96
N VAL A 325 14.27 19.74 31.58
CA VAL A 325 13.10 20.21 32.32
C VAL A 325 12.70 19.18 33.35
N GLU A 326 12.77 19.53 34.62
CA GLU A 326 12.33 18.68 35.72
C GLU A 326 10.81 18.78 35.91
N LEU A 327 10.14 17.63 35.92
CA LEU A 327 8.73 17.53 36.28
C LEU A 327 8.60 16.86 37.65
N ARG A 328 7.94 17.58 38.56
CA ARG A 328 7.69 17.13 39.94
C ARG A 328 6.20 16.90 40.15
N PHE A 329 5.90 15.77 40.75
CA PHE A 329 4.56 15.46 41.21
C PHE A 329 4.32 16.11 42.58
N PRO A 330 3.08 16.59 42.84
CA PRO A 330 2.70 17.15 44.14
C PRO A 330 2.69 16.11 45.26
#